data_AF-A0A1H9S3P3-F1
#
_entry.id   AF-A0A1H9S3P3-F1
#
_cell.length_a   1.000
_cell.length_b   1.000
_cell.length_c   1.000
_cell.angle_alpha   90.00
_cell.angle_beta   90.00
_cell.angle_gamma   90.00
#
_symmetry.space_group_name_H-M   'P 1'
#
loop_
_entity.id
_entity.type
_entity.pdbx_description
1 polymer ?
#
loop_
_entity_poly.entity_id
_entity_poly.type
_entity_poly.pdbx_seq_one_letter_code
_entity_poly.pdbx_strand_id
1 'polypeptide(L)'
;MNTSLMIKETINFLREIQVYPGMYVAQDEPAYYARFTSFIEGYLVALNQFDAKVFNLANMTRWYGKKYQHKKLNIPLSTYLKNENQEKTDEQLSLLFSDLLVDYFEEKLINE
;
A
#
# COMPACT_ATOMS: atom_id res chain seq x y z
N MET A 1 -0.11 -3.23 -22.17
CA MET A 1 0.43 -2.03 -21.51
C MET A 1 1.81 -2.39 -20.95
N ASN A 2 2.77 -1.46 -20.86
CA ASN A 2 4.13 -1.76 -20.37
C ASN A 2 4.09 -1.85 -18.82
N THR A 3 4.54 -2.98 -18.24
CA THR A 3 4.53 -3.19 -16.78
C THR A 3 5.23 -2.05 -16.03
N SER A 4 6.40 -1.64 -16.49
CA SER A 4 7.18 -0.60 -15.82
C SER A 4 6.50 0.77 -15.90
N LEU A 5 5.65 1.02 -16.90
CA LEU A 5 4.81 2.23 -16.96
C LEU A 5 3.72 2.18 -15.89
N MET A 6 3.02 1.06 -15.74
CA MET A 6 2.00 0.88 -14.69
C MET A 6 2.56 1.00 -13.28
N ILE A 7 3.75 0.46 -13.04
CA ILE A 7 4.40 0.59 -11.73
C ILE A 7 4.72 2.06 -11.43
N LYS A 8 5.23 2.81 -12.42
CA LYS A 8 5.51 4.25 -12.25
C LYS A 8 4.25 5.07 -12.00
N GLU A 9 3.17 4.80 -12.72
CA GLU A 9 1.87 5.45 -12.50
C GLU A 9 1.32 5.15 -11.10
N THR A 10 1.45 3.91 -10.64
CA THR A 10 1.05 3.51 -9.28
C THR A 10 1.87 4.26 -8.22
N ILE A 11 3.20 4.35 -8.39
CA ILE A 11 4.06 5.11 -7.47
C ILE A 11 3.65 6.59 -7.43
N ASN A 12 3.42 7.20 -8.60
CA ASN A 12 2.99 8.60 -8.67
C ASN A 12 1.66 8.80 -7.96
N PHE A 13 0.69 7.91 -8.16
CA PHE A 13 -0.60 7.94 -7.46
C PHE A 13 -0.45 7.81 -5.94
N LEU A 14 0.36 6.87 -5.46
CA LEU A 14 0.65 6.72 -4.02
C LEU A 14 1.31 7.98 -3.44
N ARG A 15 2.23 8.60 -4.18
CA ARG A 15 2.86 9.87 -3.78
C ARG A 15 1.87 11.03 -3.74
N GLU A 16 0.95 11.13 -4.71
CA GLU A 16 -0.12 12.13 -4.70
C GLU A 16 -1.03 11.96 -3.48
N ILE A 17 -1.37 10.72 -3.13
CA ILE A 17 -2.13 10.39 -1.94
C ILE A 17 -1.38 10.83 -0.66
N GLN A 18 -0.06 10.67 -0.59
CA GLN A 18 0.74 11.11 0.57
C GLN A 18 0.76 12.63 0.74
N VAL A 19 0.74 13.38 -0.35
CA VAL A 19 0.68 14.85 -0.32
C VAL A 19 -0.72 15.33 0.04
N TYR A 20 -1.76 14.64 -0.44
CA TYR A 20 -3.16 15.03 -0.24
C TYR A 20 -4.04 13.90 0.30
N PRO A 21 -3.74 13.40 1.52
CA PRO A 21 -4.41 12.25 2.11
C PRO A 21 -5.94 12.44 2.19
N GLY A 22 -6.40 13.65 2.50
CA GLY A 22 -7.82 13.97 2.65
C GLY A 22 -8.60 14.16 1.34
N MET A 23 -7.99 14.09 0.16
CA MET A 23 -8.71 14.17 -1.12
C MET A 23 -9.29 12.82 -1.56
N TYR A 24 -8.65 11.74 -1.14
CA TYR A 24 -9.01 10.37 -1.55
C TYR A 24 -9.84 9.63 -0.50
N VAL A 25 -10.02 10.24 0.68
CA VAL A 25 -10.78 9.71 1.80
C VAL A 25 -11.48 10.86 2.52
N ALA A 26 -12.74 10.65 2.92
CA ALA A 26 -13.53 11.70 3.59
C ALA A 26 -12.82 12.22 4.86
N GLN A 27 -12.69 13.55 4.98
CA GLN A 27 -11.90 14.21 6.04
C GLN A 27 -12.56 14.19 7.42
N ASP A 28 -13.88 13.97 7.50
CA ASP A 28 -14.66 14.19 8.72
C ASP A 28 -14.82 12.95 9.60
N GLU A 29 -14.01 11.90 9.41
CA GLU A 29 -14.22 10.62 10.10
C GLU A 29 -13.05 10.11 10.95
N PRO A 30 -13.33 9.56 12.15
CA PRO A 30 -12.32 9.11 13.12
C PRO A 30 -11.61 7.81 12.73
N ALA A 31 -11.84 7.27 11.53
CA ALA A 31 -11.30 5.99 11.06
C ALA A 31 -10.56 6.14 9.73
N TYR A 32 -9.76 7.20 9.61
CA TYR A 32 -9.04 7.56 8.39
C TYR A 32 -8.15 6.42 7.87
N TYR A 33 -7.42 5.73 8.74
CA TYR A 33 -6.49 4.67 8.34
C TYR A 33 -7.22 3.45 7.74
N ALA A 34 -8.33 3.04 8.35
CA ALA A 34 -9.11 1.90 7.87
C ALA A 34 -9.71 2.16 6.48
N ARG A 35 -10.15 3.40 6.22
CA ARG A 35 -10.68 3.78 4.91
C ARG A 35 -9.58 3.93 3.86
N PHE A 36 -8.46 4.54 4.23
CA PHE A 36 -7.29 4.68 3.38
C PHE A 36 -6.78 3.32 2.89
N THR A 37 -6.58 2.39 3.82
CA THR A 37 -6.13 1.03 3.52
C THR A 37 -7.12 0.31 2.62
N SER A 38 -8.43 0.39 2.92
CA SER A 38 -9.48 -0.19 2.08
C SER A 38 -9.50 0.40 0.66
N PHE A 39 -9.31 1.72 0.53
CA PHE A 39 -9.28 2.41 -0.76
C PHE A 39 -8.08 1.94 -1.61
N ILE A 40 -6.88 1.92 -1.01
CA ILE A 40 -5.68 1.43 -1.70
C ILE A 40 -5.86 -0.03 -2.08
N GLU A 41 -6.25 -0.90 -1.14
CA GLU A 41 -6.45 -2.33 -1.43
C GLU A 41 -7.44 -2.53 -2.58
N GLY A 42 -8.54 -1.78 -2.63
CA GLY A 42 -9.49 -1.77 -3.74
C GLY A 42 -8.85 -1.34 -5.07
N TYR A 43 -8.05 -0.26 -5.07
CA TYR A 43 -7.31 0.20 -6.24
C TYR A 43 -6.32 -0.86 -6.76
N LEU A 44 -5.54 -1.49 -5.87
CA LEU A 44 -4.59 -2.54 -6.27
C LEU A 44 -5.31 -3.80 -6.80
N VAL A 45 -6.49 -4.14 -6.26
CA VAL A 45 -7.34 -5.23 -6.80
C VAL A 45 -7.81 -4.88 -8.21
N ALA A 46 -8.29 -3.66 -8.43
CA ALA A 46 -8.71 -3.21 -9.76
C ALA A 46 -7.55 -3.28 -10.76
N LEU A 47 -6.36 -2.79 -10.38
CA LEU A 47 -5.16 -2.89 -11.22
C LEU A 47 -4.78 -4.34 -11.55
N ASN A 48 -4.83 -5.26 -10.59
CA ASN A 48 -4.57 -6.68 -10.83
C ASN A 48 -5.53 -7.29 -11.88
N GLN A 49 -6.80 -6.88 -11.88
CA GLN A 49 -7.75 -7.34 -12.90
C GLN A 49 -7.40 -6.84 -14.31
N PHE A 50 -6.74 -5.68 -14.41
CA PHE A 50 -6.28 -5.15 -15.70
C PHE A 50 -4.91 -5.71 -16.12
N ASP A 51 -4.01 -5.99 -15.17
CA ASP A 51 -2.72 -6.62 -15.44
C ASP A 51 -2.17 -7.44 -14.25
N ALA A 52 -2.34 -8.77 -14.34
CA ALA A 52 -1.90 -9.72 -13.32
C ALA A 52 -0.38 -9.95 -13.26
N LYS A 53 0.41 -9.46 -14.23
CA LYS A 53 1.87 -9.56 -14.18
C LYS A 53 2.48 -8.53 -13.22
N VAL A 54 1.87 -7.35 -13.15
CA VAL A 54 2.35 -6.23 -12.34
C VAL A 54 1.94 -6.40 -10.87
N PHE A 55 0.71 -6.88 -10.67
CA PHE A 55 0.03 -6.79 -9.39
C PHE A 55 -0.36 -8.15 -8.84
N ASN A 56 0.39 -8.64 -7.85
CA ASN A 56 -0.06 -9.79 -7.08
C ASN A 56 -0.07 -9.41 -5.60
N LEU A 57 -1.25 -9.06 -5.10
CA LEU A 57 -1.49 -8.70 -3.70
C LEU A 57 -0.98 -9.76 -2.72
N ALA A 58 -1.09 -11.05 -3.06
CA ALA A 58 -0.55 -12.14 -2.24
C ALA A 58 0.99 -12.17 -2.24
N ASN A 59 1.63 -11.75 -3.34
CA ASN A 59 3.09 -11.57 -3.40
C ASN A 59 3.52 -10.31 -2.65
N MET A 60 2.74 -9.23 -2.66
CA MET A 60 2.98 -8.06 -1.81
C MET A 60 2.93 -8.44 -0.34
N THR A 61 1.86 -9.12 0.12
CA THR A 61 1.78 -9.60 1.52
C THR A 61 2.94 -10.52 1.88
N ARG A 62 3.33 -11.44 0.98
CA ARG A 62 4.51 -12.30 1.17
C ARG A 62 5.84 -11.54 1.22
N TRP A 63 5.97 -10.48 0.43
CA TRP A 63 7.20 -9.71 0.31
C TRP A 63 7.38 -8.74 1.49
N TYR A 64 6.31 -8.09 1.95
CA TYR A 64 6.36 -7.35 3.22
C TYR A 64 6.58 -8.26 4.42
N GLY A 65 6.00 -9.47 4.42
CA GLY A 65 6.34 -10.50 5.40
C GLY A 65 7.82 -10.95 5.34
N LYS A 66 8.58 -10.60 4.30
CA LYS A 66 10.03 -10.85 4.18
C LYS A 66 10.90 -9.65 4.55
N LYS A 67 10.51 -8.40 4.25
CA LYS A 67 11.25 -7.19 4.72
C LYS A 67 11.04 -6.95 6.23
N TYR A 68 9.87 -7.28 6.76
CA TYR A 68 9.65 -7.42 8.20
C TYR A 68 10.12 -8.81 8.66
N GLN A 69 11.43 -9.02 8.69
CA GLN A 69 12.01 -10.22 9.28
C GLN A 69 11.67 -10.25 10.77
N HIS A 70 10.59 -10.94 11.14
CA HIS A 70 10.60 -11.89 12.27
C HIS A 70 9.34 -12.76 12.42
N LYS A 71 8.23 -12.54 11.71
CA LYS A 71 7.09 -13.46 11.75
C LYS A 71 6.39 -13.53 10.39
N LYS A 72 6.11 -14.74 9.90
CA LYS A 72 5.12 -14.93 8.83
C LYS A 72 3.83 -14.24 9.28
N LEU A 73 3.44 -13.18 8.58
CA LEU A 73 2.19 -12.49 8.85
C LEU A 73 1.03 -13.38 8.36
N ASN A 74 0.24 -13.90 9.29
CA ASN A 74 -1.04 -14.59 9.01
C ASN A 74 -2.22 -13.60 8.95
N ILE A 75 -1.93 -12.30 8.92
CA ILE A 75 -2.90 -11.20 8.89
C ILE A 75 -2.50 -10.21 7.78
N PRO A 76 -3.44 -9.41 7.25
CA PRO A 76 -3.12 -8.34 6.29
C PRO A 76 -2.08 -7.35 6.85
N LEU A 77 -1.24 -6.79 5.96
CA LEU A 77 -0.19 -5.82 6.33
C LEU A 77 -0.77 -4.60 7.06
N SER A 78 -1.92 -4.11 6.62
CA SER A 78 -2.66 -3.01 7.26
C SER A 78 -3.01 -3.32 8.72
N THR A 79 -3.45 -4.55 9.01
CA THR A 79 -3.75 -4.99 10.39
C THR A 79 -2.47 -5.12 11.23
N TYR A 80 -1.39 -5.65 10.65
CA TYR A 80 -0.10 -5.74 11.32
C TYR A 80 0.45 -4.36 11.70
N LEU A 81 0.48 -3.42 10.74
CA LEU A 81 0.98 -2.06 10.99
C LEU A 81 0.17 -1.36 12.08
N LYS A 82 -1.16 -1.52 12.09
CA LYS A 82 -2.00 -0.99 13.16
C LYS A 82 -1.64 -1.58 14.53
N ASN A 83 -1.40 -2.88 14.59
CA ASN A 83 -1.10 -3.58 15.84
C ASN A 83 0.29 -3.24 16.39
N GLU A 84 1.28 -3.02 15.52
CA GLU A 84 2.66 -2.70 15.90
C GLU A 84 2.89 -1.21 16.17
N ASN A 85 1.97 -0.33 15.74
CA ASN A 85 2.11 1.12 15.85
C ASN A 85 0.85 1.73 16.49
N GLN A 86 0.40 1.18 17.62
CA GLN A 86 -0.85 1.59 18.29
C GLN A 86 -0.82 3.04 18.77
N GLU A 87 0.37 3.59 18.98
CA GLU A 87 0.62 4.97 19.38
C GLU A 87 0.59 5.97 18.22
N LYS A 88 0.59 5.51 16.96
CA LYS A 88 0.53 6.38 15.78
C LYS A 88 -0.90 6.82 15.51
N THR A 89 -1.05 8.05 15.03
CA THR A 89 -2.33 8.52 14.51
C THR A 89 -2.68 7.78 13.21
N ASP A 90 -3.95 7.74 12.88
CA ASP A 90 -4.42 7.14 11.62
C ASP A 90 -3.73 7.75 10.38
N GLU A 91 -3.46 9.05 10.39
CA GLU A 91 -2.72 9.74 9.32
C GLU A 91 -1.27 9.23 9.22
N GLN A 92 -0.58 9.09 10.35
CA GLN A 92 0.78 8.55 10.39
C GLN A 92 0.83 7.09 9.92
N LEU A 93 -0.18 6.29 10.26
CA LEU A 93 -0.31 4.91 9.78
C LEU A 93 -0.53 4.85 8.27
N SER A 94 -1.35 5.75 7.72
CA SER A 94 -1.60 5.84 6.27
C SER A 94 -0.35 6.21 5.48
N LEU A 95 0.41 7.19 5.97
CA LEU A 95 1.70 7.59 5.36
C LEU A 95 2.68 6.42 5.36
N LEU A 96 2.86 5.76 6.51
CA LEU A 96 3.74 4.60 6.65
C LEU A 96 3.32 3.46 5.70
N PHE A 97 2.03 3.18 5.60
CA PHE A 97 1.53 2.15 4.69
C PHE A 97 1.83 2.50 3.23
N SER A 98 1.64 3.76 2.83
CA SER A 98 1.95 4.21 1.47
C SER A 98 3.45 4.18 1.15
N ASP A 99 4.31 4.60 2.08
CA ASP A 99 5.77 4.57 1.89
C ASP A 99 6.24 3.15 1.62
N LEU A 100 5.75 2.20 2.41
CA LEU A 100 6.03 0.79 2.20
C LEU A 100 5.63 0.34 0.80
N LEU A 101 4.44 0.73 0.32
CA LEU A 101 3.93 0.44 -1.02
C LEU A 101 4.86 1.00 -2.11
N VAL A 102 5.28 2.25 -1.98
CA VAL A 102 6.25 2.87 -2.90
C VAL A 102 7.56 2.08 -2.93
N ASP A 103 8.15 1.75 -1.78
CA ASP A 103 9.41 1.00 -1.69
C ASP A 103 9.34 -0.36 -2.42
N TYR A 104 8.21 -1.07 -2.31
CA TYR A 104 8.01 -2.33 -3.03
C TYR A 104 7.99 -2.14 -4.54
N PHE A 105 7.26 -1.14 -5.01
CA PHE A 105 7.12 -0.87 -6.44
C PHE A 105 8.43 -0.38 -7.05
N GLU A 106 9.19 0.44 -6.33
CA GLU A 106 10.52 0.86 -6.76
C GLU A 106 11.48 -0.33 -6.83
N GLU A 107 11.46 -1.25 -5.87
CA GLU A 107 12.26 -2.47 -5.96
C GLU A 107 11.84 -3.37 -7.12
N LYS A 108 10.55 -3.40 -7.47
CA LYS A 108 10.08 -4.12 -8.67
C LYS A 108 10.60 -3.50 -9.95
N LEU A 109 10.63 -2.17 -10.06
CA LEU A 109 11.21 -1.48 -11.22
C LEU A 109 12.71 -1.75 -11.41
N ILE A 110 13.46 -1.97 -10.32
CA ILE A 110 14.91 -2.27 -10.39
C ILE A 110 15.16 -3.69 -10.91
N ASN A 111 14.22 -4.62 -10.66
CA ASN A 111 14.38 -6.04 -10.96
C ASN A 111 13.67 -6.50 -12.25
N GLU A 112 13.01 -5.60 -12.99
CA GLU A 112 12.48 -5.83 -14.35
C GLU A 112 13.50 -5.48 -15.43
#